data_AF-A0A6L3SV06-F1
#
_entry.id   AF-A0A6L3SV06-F1
#
_cell.length_a   1.000
_cell.length_b   1.000
_cell.length_c   1.000
_cell.angle_alpha   90.00
_cell.angle_beta   90.00
_cell.angle_gamma   90.00
#
_symmetry.space_group_name_H-M   'P 1'
#
loop_
_entity.id
_entity.type
_entity.pdbx_description
1 polymer ?
#
loop_
_entity_poly.entity_id
_entity_poly.type
_entity_poly.pdbx_seq_one_letter_code
_entity_poly.pdbx_strand_id
1 'polypeptide(L)' 'MSEPSPLDELLSDAIRYLIAGGLPLEIVDEGGRQLYILEGKELTTDQVIAGAFLLGMDGQQPLN' A
#
# COMPACT_ATOMS: atom_id res chain seq x y z
N MET A 1 23.10 -1.26 -0.69
CA MET A 1 21.63 -1.27 -0.84
C MET A 1 21.12 -2.11 0.31
N SER A 2 20.30 -1.53 1.19
CA SER A 2 19.71 -2.29 2.30
C SER A 2 18.61 -3.20 1.74
N GLU A 3 18.45 -4.38 2.31
CA GLU A 3 17.32 -5.25 1.98
C GLU A 3 16.01 -4.53 2.36
N PRO A 4 14.96 -4.62 1.52
CA PRO A 4 13.65 -4.06 1.85
C PRO A 4 13.12 -4.74 3.12
N SER A 5 12.47 -3.95 3.98
CA SER A 5 11.86 -4.52 5.18
C SER A 5 10.60 -5.32 4.80
N PRO A 6 10.16 -6.28 5.64
CA PRO A 6 8.90 -6.99 5.41
C PRO A 6 7.69 -6.05 5.29
N LEU A 7 7.75 -4.88 5.91
CA LEU A 7 6.72 -3.84 5.78
C LEU A 7 6.71 -3.22 4.37
N ASP A 8 7.89 -3.00 3.78
CA ASP A 8 8.02 -2.46 2.42
C ASP A 8 7.49 -3.45 1.37
N GLU A 9 7.70 -4.75 1.61
CA GLU A 9 7.13 -5.83 0.78
C GLU A 9 5.60 -5.85 0.88
N LEU A 10 5.06 -5.84 2.11
CA LEU A 10 3.61 -5.81 2.33
C LEU A 10 2.94 -4.57 1.71
N LEU A 11 3.57 -3.41 1.86
CA LEU A 11 3.09 -2.18 1.24
C LEU A 11 3.12 -2.27 -0.29
N SER A 12 4.19 -2.84 -0.85
CA SER A 12 4.29 -3.06 -2.30
C SER A 12 3.17 -3.96 -2.82
N ASP A 13 2.83 -5.02 -2.09
CA ASP A 13 1.73 -5.92 -2.45
C ASP A 13 0.36 -5.24 -2.33
N ALA A 14 0.14 -4.46 -1.27
CA ALA A 14 -1.06 -3.64 -1.11
C ALA A 14 -1.26 -2.68 -2.28
N ILE A 15 -0.22 -1.95 -2.66
CA ILE A 15 -0.26 -1.01 -3.79
C ILE A 15 -0.60 -1.76 -5.09
N ARG A 16 0.06 -2.90 -5.36
CA ARG A 16 -0.22 -3.71 -6.56
C ARG A 16 -1.65 -4.20 -6.59
N TYR A 17 -2.16 -4.70 -5.46
CA TYR A 17 -3.53 -5.18 -5.34
C TYR A 17 -4.54 -4.08 -5.65
N LEU A 18 -4.39 -2.90 -5.04
CA LEU A 18 -5.28 -1.76 -5.23
C LEU A 18 -5.29 -1.27 -6.68
N ILE A 19 -4.11 -1.14 -7.30
CA ILE A 19 -3.98 -0.74 -8.70
C ILE A 19 -4.59 -1.79 -9.63
N ALA A 20 -4.36 -3.08 -9.37
CA ALA A 20 -4.96 -4.17 -10.15
C ALA A 20 -6.50 -4.21 -10.01
N GLY A 21 -7.02 -3.80 -8.85
CA GLY A 21 -8.46 -3.60 -8.61
C GLY A 21 -9.04 -2.35 -9.27
N GLY A 22 -8.22 -1.55 -9.95
CA GLY A 22 -8.63 -0.34 -10.67
C GLY A 22 -8.76 0.92 -9.81
N LEU A 23 -8.23 0.90 -8.58
CA LEU A 23 -8.22 2.12 -7.76
C LEU A 23 -7.17 3.11 -8.28
N PRO A 24 -7.52 4.39 -8.45
CA PRO A 24 -6.60 5.43 -8.94
C PRO A 24 -5.69 5.90 -7.80
N LEU A 25 -4.78 5.02 -7.36
CA LEU A 25 -3.77 5.33 -6.35
C LEU A 25 -2.57 6.00 -7.01
N GLU A 26 -2.29 7.24 -6.64
CA GLU A 26 -1.12 8.00 -7.06
C GLU A 26 -0.01 7.88 -6.00
N ILE A 27 1.23 7.81 -6.49
CA ILE A 27 2.42 7.75 -5.65
C ILE A 27 3.27 8.98 -5.99
N VAL A 28 3.46 9.86 -5.00
CA VAL A 28 4.17 11.12 -5.17
C VAL A 28 5.39 11.15 -4.26
N ASP A 29 6.54 11.58 -4.78
CA ASP A 29 7.71 11.90 -3.97
C ASP A 29 7.76 13.41 -3.73
N GLU A 30 7.59 13.83 -2.48
CA GLU A 30 7.67 15.22 -2.07
C GLU A 30 8.75 15.38 -1.00
N GLY A 31 9.90 15.94 -1.41
CA GLY A 31 11.00 16.24 -0.50
C GLY A 31 11.64 15.01 0.15
N GLY A 32 11.62 13.85 -0.51
CA GLY A 32 12.15 12.60 0.02
C GLY A 32 11.16 11.84 0.90
N ARG A 33 9.89 12.28 0.95
CA ARG A 33 8.78 11.55 1.55
C ARG A 33 7.86 11.05 0.45
N GLN A 34 7.56 9.76 0.48
CA GLN A 34 6.57 9.15 -0.39
C GLN A 34 5.15 9.38 0.18
N LEU A 35 4.26 9.90 -0.67
CA LEU A 35 2.86 10.14 -0.39
C LEU A 35 2.00 9.24 -1.26
N TYR A 36 0.90 8.74 -0.69
CA TYR A 36 -0.09 7.94 -1.38
C TYR A 36 -1.37 8.74 -1.48
N ILE A 37 -1.89 8.96 -2.69
CA ILE A 37 -3.10 9.78 -2.90
C ILE A 37 -4.15 8.93 -3.59
N LEU A 38 -5.35 8.88 -3.01
CA LEU A 38 -6.51 8.23 -3.60
C LEU A 38 -7.64 9.24 -3.73
N GLU A 39 -8.09 9.51 -4.96
CA GLU A 39 -9.15 10.48 -5.25
C GLU A 39 -8.94 11.86 -4.58
N GLY A 40 -7.69 12.35 -4.59
CA GLY A 40 -7.30 13.63 -3.99
C GLY A 40 -7.16 13.61 -2.46
N LYS A 41 -7.22 12.44 -1.81
CA LYS A 41 -6.97 12.27 -0.37
C LYS A 41 -5.63 11.60 -0.12
N GLU A 42 -4.79 12.21 0.70
CA GLU A 42 -3.57 11.57 1.20
C GLU A 42 -3.91 10.41 2.13
N LEU A 43 -3.25 9.28 1.91
CA LEU A 43 -3.33 8.06 2.70
C LEU A 43 -1.99 7.80 3.40
N THR A 44 -2.06 7.32 4.64
CA THR A 44 -0.90 6.76 5.33
C THR A 44 -0.59 5.36 4.81
N THR A 45 0.64 4.89 5.04
CA THR A 45 1.04 3.49 4.78
C THR A 45 0.05 2.49 5.36
N ASP A 46 -0.36 2.69 6.63
CA ASP A 46 -1.32 1.81 7.31
C ASP A 46 -2.69 1.81 6.63
N GLN A 47 -3.15 2.97 6.14
CA GLN A 47 -4.42 3.08 5.43
C GLN A 47 -4.39 2.39 4.06
N VAL A 48 -3.26 2.47 3.35
CA VAL A 48 -3.08 1.75 2.07
C VAL A 48 -3.13 0.23 2.31
N ILE A 49 -2.38 -0.26 3.30
CA ILE A 49 -2.35 -1.69 3.64
C ILE A 49 -3.73 -2.17 4.12
N ALA A 50 -4.33 -1.47 5.08
CA ALA A 50 -5.66 -1.82 5.60
C ALA A 50 -6.73 -1.77 4.51
N GLY A 51 -6.68 -0.77 3.62
CA GLY A 51 -7.59 -0.66 2.48
C GLY A 51 -7.49 -1.87 1.55
N ALA A 52 -6.28 -2.33 1.25
CA ALA A 52 -6.07 -3.53 0.44
C ALA A 52 -6.68 -4.77 1.12
N PHE A 53 -6.44 -5.00 2.41
CA PHE A 53 -7.03 -6.13 3.14
C PHE A 53 -8.56 -6.06 3.20
N LEU A 54 -9.14 -4.88 3.44
CA LEU A 54 -10.60 -4.69 3.47
C LEU A 54 -11.25 -4.98 2.11
N LEU A 55 -10.51 -4.76 1.02
CA LEU A 55 -10.98 -5.03 -0.33
C LEU A 55 -10.75 -6.48 -0.78
N GLY A 56 -10.14 -7.31 0.06
CA GLY A 56 -9.94 -8.74 -0.21
C GLY A 56 -8.53 -9.08 -0.68
N MET A 57 -7.53 -8.24 -0.37
CA MET A 57 -6.14 -8.65 -0.44
C MET A 57 -5.89 -9.69 0.65
N ASP A 58 -6.18 -10.96 0.35
CA ASP A 58 -5.85 -12.06 1.24
C ASP A 58 -4.34 -12.33 1.17
N GLY A 59 -3.61 -11.82 2.15
CA GLY A 59 -2.44 -12.55 2.65
C GLY A 59 -2.95 -13.69 3.50
N GLN A 60 -2.33 -14.88 3.44
CA GLN A 60 -2.46 -15.87 4.51
C GLN A 60 -2.49 -15.14 5.86
N GLN A 61 -3.60 -15.27 6.61
CA GLN A 61 -3.70 -14.76 7.98
C GLN A 61 -2.42 -15.15 8.73
N PRO A 62 -1.85 -14.31 9.60
CA PRO A 62 -0.87 -14.82 10.55
C PRO A 62 -1.56 -15.94 11.31
N LEU A 63 -1.05 -17.16 11.12
CA LEU A 63 -1.51 -18.36 11.80
C LEU A 63 -1.61 -18.04 13.30
N ASN A 64 -2.76 -18.42 13.88
CA ASN A 64 -3.03 -18.42 15.32
C ASN A 64 -1.83 -18.77 16.19
#